data_AF-X6PFU9-F1
#
_entry.id   AF-X6PFU9-F1
#
_cell.length_a   1.000
_cell.length_b   1.000
_cell.length_c   1.000
_cell.angle_alpha   90.00
_cell.angle_beta   90.00
_cell.angle_gamma   90.00
#
_symmetry.space_group_name_H-M   'P 1'
#
loop_
_entity.id
_entity.type
_entity.pdbx_description
1 polymer ?
#
loop_
_entity_poly.entity_id
_entity_poly.type
_entity_poly.pdbx_seq_one_letter_code
_entity_poly.pdbx_strand_id
1 'polypeptide(L)'
;MFMPMIPYHDGPPDSTFEPLSQNIADYDWALGMYFLYSVAPTIRGYELYDNEDTKNVVIKWTTIYKKHRDILISDIIHVRRPDNQFIDCIMHANPSLSEKGFIAVFNPLSSTVNTTLEISLYYTGLSDKAYLSHEDGPYVPVTLSHAYLLSLDVSMQPRTITYYLVTDSN
;
A
#
# COMPACT_ATOMS: atom_id res chain seq x y z
N MET A 1 7.77 13.76 -5.11
CA MET A 1 6.32 13.88 -5.39
C MET A 1 5.74 14.97 -4.52
N PHE A 2 4.74 15.72 -4.98
CA PHE A 2 4.22 16.92 -4.32
C PHE A 2 2.75 16.72 -3.90
N MET A 3 2.42 17.00 -2.65
CA MET A 3 1.06 16.92 -2.10
C MET A 3 0.59 18.33 -1.67
N PRO A 4 -0.19 19.03 -2.52
CA PRO A 4 -0.73 20.35 -2.19
C PRO A 4 -1.91 20.24 -1.23
N MET A 5 -1.76 20.73 -0.01
CA MET A 5 -2.87 20.82 0.95
C MET A 5 -3.73 22.05 0.67
N ILE A 6 -3.11 23.12 0.17
CA ILE A 6 -3.73 24.39 -0.23
C ILE A 6 -3.51 24.66 -1.73
N PRO A 7 -4.26 25.60 -2.36
CA PRO A 7 -4.11 25.87 -3.79
C PRO A 7 -2.67 26.24 -4.12
N TYR A 8 -2.11 25.56 -5.12
CA TYR A 8 -0.79 25.87 -5.64
C TYR A 8 -0.94 26.74 -6.89
N HIS A 9 -0.45 27.98 -6.81
CA HIS A 9 -0.68 29.02 -7.84
C HIS A 9 -2.18 29.22 -8.12
N ASP A 10 -2.57 29.34 -9.39
CA ASP A 10 -3.95 29.51 -9.86
C ASP A 10 -4.71 28.16 -9.97
N GLY A 11 -4.30 27.16 -9.17
CA GLY A 11 -5.01 25.88 -9.09
C GLY A 11 -6.45 26.07 -8.61
N PRO A 12 -7.42 25.35 -9.21
CA PRO A 12 -8.81 25.47 -8.81
C PRO A 12 -9.02 24.96 -7.36
N PRO A 13 -10.07 25.41 -6.65
CA PRO A 13 -10.28 25.03 -5.24
C PRO A 13 -10.44 23.52 -4.98
N ASP A 14 -10.75 22.72 -6.01
CA ASP A 14 -10.85 21.25 -5.94
C ASP A 14 -9.52 20.53 -6.18
N SER A 15 -8.42 21.27 -6.38
CA SER A 15 -7.06 20.72 -6.54
C SER A 15 -6.29 20.56 -5.23
N THR A 16 -7.00 20.55 -4.10
CA THR A 16 -6.41 20.65 -2.76
C THR A 16 -7.06 19.66 -1.79
N PHE A 17 -6.31 19.23 -0.77
CA PHE A 17 -6.86 18.38 0.28
C PHE A 17 -7.58 19.15 1.40
N GLU A 18 -7.21 20.41 1.67
CA GLU A 18 -7.91 21.21 2.69
C GLU A 18 -9.30 21.66 2.19
N PRO A 19 -10.34 21.62 3.04
CA PRO A 19 -10.34 21.12 4.42
C PRO A 19 -10.22 19.58 4.48
N LEU A 20 -9.28 19.08 5.29
CA LEU A 20 -8.91 17.66 5.29
C LEU A 20 -10.05 16.75 5.73
N SER A 21 -10.83 17.20 6.71
CA SER A 21 -12.00 16.49 7.22
C SER A 21 -13.09 16.29 6.17
N GLN A 22 -13.17 17.18 5.17
CA GLN A 22 -14.11 17.06 4.05
C GLN A 22 -13.59 16.15 2.94
N ASN A 23 -12.27 16.01 2.82
CA ASN A 23 -11.59 15.21 1.79
C ASN A 23 -10.84 14.00 2.37
N ILE A 24 -11.24 13.51 3.55
CA ILE A 24 -10.47 12.52 4.32
C ILE A 24 -10.22 11.22 3.54
N ALA A 25 -11.16 10.81 2.68
CA ALA A 25 -11.01 9.63 1.85
C ALA A 25 -9.86 9.78 0.83
N ASP A 26 -9.77 10.94 0.17
CA ASP A 26 -8.72 11.21 -0.80
C ASP A 26 -7.37 11.43 -0.10
N TYR A 27 -7.39 12.02 1.11
CA TYR A 27 -6.19 12.19 1.94
C TYR A 27 -5.64 10.85 2.46
N ASP A 28 -6.50 9.96 2.96
CA ASP A 28 -6.16 8.58 3.37
C ASP A 28 -5.58 7.79 2.19
N TRP A 29 -6.22 7.88 1.02
CA TRP A 29 -5.72 7.26 -0.20
C TRP A 29 -4.33 7.77 -0.61
N ALA A 30 -4.15 9.09 -0.64
CA ALA A 30 -2.90 9.70 -1.09
C ALA A 30 -1.72 9.35 -0.16
N LEU A 31 -1.91 9.44 1.16
CA LEU A 31 -0.88 9.06 2.13
C LEU A 31 -0.53 7.58 2.05
N GLY A 32 -1.54 6.71 1.97
CA GLY A 32 -1.33 5.27 1.83
C GLY A 32 -0.57 4.92 0.56
N MET A 33 -1.00 5.44 -0.58
CA MET A 33 -0.31 5.24 -1.84
C MET A 33 1.14 5.73 -1.76
N TYR A 34 1.39 6.94 -1.27
CA TYR A 34 2.77 7.45 -1.21
C TYR A 34 3.68 6.61 -0.34
N PHE A 35 3.25 6.23 0.87
CA PHE A 35 4.12 5.45 1.74
C PHE A 35 4.28 4.00 1.31
N LEU A 36 3.23 3.36 0.77
CA LEU A 36 3.35 1.98 0.28
C LEU A 36 4.16 1.90 -1.02
N TYR A 37 4.24 2.97 -1.81
CA TYR A 37 5.21 3.10 -2.91
C TYR A 37 6.59 3.60 -2.47
N SER A 38 6.85 3.71 -1.15
CA SER A 38 8.11 4.22 -0.60
C SER A 38 8.48 5.64 -1.04
N VAL A 39 7.47 6.44 -1.39
CA VAL A 39 7.67 7.82 -1.77
C VAL A 39 7.58 8.70 -0.53
N ALA A 40 8.60 9.54 -0.34
CA ALA A 40 8.54 10.66 0.58
C ALA A 40 7.92 11.88 -0.14
N PRO A 41 6.63 12.20 0.09
CA PRO A 41 6.02 13.37 -0.52
C PRO A 41 6.49 14.65 0.18
N THR A 42 6.64 15.72 -0.60
CA THR A 42 6.67 17.07 -0.04
C THR A 42 5.23 17.52 0.19
N ILE A 43 4.82 17.58 1.46
CA ILE A 43 3.49 18.06 1.87
C ILE A 43 3.59 19.58 2.07
N ARG A 44 2.69 20.33 1.42
CA ARG A 44 2.67 21.80 1.50
C ARG A 44 1.30 22.29 1.95
N GLY A 45 1.21 22.79 3.17
CA GLY A 45 0.00 23.29 3.80
C GLY A 45 0.32 24.04 5.08
N TYR A 46 -0.71 24.52 5.77
CA TYR A 46 -0.56 25.12 7.09
C TYR A 46 -0.50 24.07 8.21
N GLU A 47 -1.12 22.91 7.98
CA GLU A 47 -1.20 21.82 8.94
C GLU A 47 -1.22 20.45 8.24
N LEU A 48 -1.05 19.38 9.05
CA LEU A 48 -1.09 17.99 8.56
C LEU A 48 -2.44 17.30 8.85
N TYR A 49 -3.26 17.91 9.70
CA TYR A 49 -4.58 17.42 10.13
C TYR A 49 -5.36 18.60 10.72
N ASP A 50 -6.67 18.62 10.48
CA ASP A 50 -7.61 19.65 10.96
C ASP A 50 -8.52 19.14 12.10
N ASN A 51 -8.57 17.83 12.32
CA ASN A 51 -9.33 17.18 13.39
C ASN A 51 -8.69 15.84 13.82
N GLU A 52 -9.32 15.15 14.78
CA GLU A 52 -8.77 13.87 15.28
C GLU A 52 -8.84 12.76 14.23
N ASP A 53 -9.84 12.75 13.33
CA ASP A 53 -9.97 11.75 12.27
C ASP A 53 -8.84 11.87 11.25
N THR A 54 -8.53 13.08 10.78
CA THR A 54 -7.45 13.34 9.82
C THR A 54 -6.08 13.14 10.45
N LYS A 55 -5.94 13.39 11.75
CA LYS A 55 -4.74 13.03 12.52
C LYS A 55 -4.55 11.51 12.61
N ASN A 56 -5.63 10.75 12.82
CA ASN A 56 -5.57 9.29 12.84
C ASN A 56 -5.12 8.70 11.49
N VAL A 57 -5.52 9.31 10.37
CA VAL A 57 -5.02 8.95 9.03
C VAL A 57 -3.50 9.13 8.94
N VAL A 58 -2.96 10.28 9.41
CA VAL A 58 -1.51 10.51 9.42
C VAL A 58 -0.80 9.50 10.32
N ILE A 59 -1.33 9.23 11.52
CA ILE A 59 -0.76 8.26 12.46
C ILE A 59 -0.74 6.86 11.85
N LYS A 60 -1.85 6.40 11.26
CA LYS A 60 -1.98 5.09 10.60
C LYS A 60 -0.86 4.89 9.58
N TRP A 61 -0.77 5.77 8.60
CA TRP A 61 0.17 5.60 7.49
C TRP A 61 1.63 5.79 7.91
N THR A 62 1.92 6.76 8.78
CA THR A 62 3.29 6.94 9.28
C THR A 62 3.74 5.79 10.17
N THR A 63 2.83 5.15 10.91
CA THR A 63 3.13 3.96 11.72
C THR A 63 3.45 2.78 10.83
N ILE A 64 2.61 2.48 9.83
CA ILE A 64 2.84 1.41 8.85
C ILE A 64 4.20 1.60 8.16
N TYR A 65 4.46 2.80 7.64
CA TYR A 65 5.73 3.09 6.96
C TYR A 65 6.95 2.91 7.86
N LYS A 66 6.88 3.39 9.11
CA LYS A 66 8.00 3.27 10.06
C LYS A 66 8.24 1.82 10.46
N LYS A 67 7.18 1.03 10.64
CA LYS A 67 7.26 -0.36 11.06
C LYS A 67 7.91 -1.24 9.99
N HIS A 68 7.49 -1.09 8.74
CA HIS A 68 7.95 -1.92 7.61
C HIS A 68 8.96 -1.20 6.73
N ARG A 69 9.68 -0.21 7.28
CA ARG A 69 10.53 0.67 6.48
C ARG A 69 11.57 -0.11 5.67
N ASP A 70 12.22 -1.09 6.30
CA ASP A 70 13.35 -1.80 5.68
C ASP A 70 12.90 -2.53 4.41
N ILE A 71 11.74 -3.18 4.42
CA ILE A 71 11.18 -3.82 3.22
C ILE A 71 10.58 -2.79 2.26
N LEU A 72 9.88 -1.76 2.75
CA LEU A 72 9.28 -0.73 1.89
C LEU A 72 10.32 0.07 1.09
N ILE A 73 11.55 0.24 1.58
CA ILE A 73 12.63 0.92 0.83
C ILE A 73 13.47 -0.02 -0.05
N SER A 74 13.06 -1.29 -0.16
CA SER A 74 13.74 -2.29 -1.00
C SER A 74 13.26 -2.21 -2.46
N ASP A 75 13.73 -3.15 -3.30
CA ASP A 75 13.36 -3.20 -4.71
C ASP A 75 11.86 -3.47 -4.89
N ILE A 76 11.24 -2.70 -5.79
CA ILE A 76 9.81 -2.77 -6.11
C ILE A 76 9.55 -3.55 -7.40
N ILE A 77 8.54 -4.41 -7.35
CA ILE A 77 8.04 -5.21 -8.46
C ILE A 77 6.59 -4.81 -8.71
N HIS A 78 6.28 -4.37 -9.93
CA HIS A 78 4.91 -4.12 -10.34
C HIS A 78 4.24 -5.44 -10.74
N VAL A 79 3.39 -5.97 -9.86
CA VAL A 79 2.62 -7.20 -10.10
C VAL A 79 1.51 -6.92 -11.11
N ARG A 80 0.81 -5.80 -10.93
CA ARG A 80 -0.20 -5.33 -11.87
C ARG A 80 -0.03 -3.82 -12.07
N ARG A 81 -0.12 -3.39 -13.32
CA ARG A 81 0.01 -1.98 -13.71
C ARG A 81 -1.14 -1.15 -13.11
N PRO A 82 -0.84 0.03 -12.54
CA PRO A 82 -1.86 0.99 -12.16
C PRO A 82 -2.48 1.66 -13.38
N ASP A 83 -3.72 1.29 -13.71
CA ASP A 83 -4.48 1.80 -14.86
C ASP A 83 -5.86 2.35 -14.51
N ASN A 84 -6.23 2.38 -13.21
CA ASN A 84 -7.53 2.79 -12.69
C ASN A 84 -8.73 2.01 -13.28
N GLN A 85 -8.51 0.86 -13.90
CA GLN A 85 -9.58 0.03 -14.49
C GLN A 85 -9.81 -1.25 -13.70
N PHE A 86 -8.91 -1.60 -12.79
CA PHE A 86 -9.03 -2.75 -11.91
C PHE A 86 -8.24 -2.50 -10.62
N ILE A 87 -8.02 -3.56 -9.82
CA ILE A 87 -7.09 -3.46 -8.70
C ILE A 87 -5.66 -3.22 -9.19
N ASP A 88 -4.88 -2.51 -8.41
CA ASP A 88 -3.46 -2.31 -8.63
C ASP A 88 -2.68 -3.12 -7.59
N CYS A 89 -1.51 -3.64 -7.96
CA CYS A 89 -0.70 -4.43 -7.05
C CYS A 89 0.78 -4.21 -7.29
N ILE A 90 1.51 -3.94 -6.20
CA ILE A 90 2.96 -3.89 -6.16
C ILE A 90 3.47 -4.81 -5.07
N MET A 91 4.73 -5.22 -5.18
CA MET A 91 5.43 -5.93 -4.13
C MET A 91 6.84 -5.37 -3.98
N HIS A 92 7.22 -5.01 -2.76
CA HIS A 92 8.64 -4.85 -2.42
C HIS A 92 9.22 -6.20 -2.07
N ALA A 93 10.45 -6.49 -2.50
CA ALA A 93 11.11 -7.77 -2.29
C ALA A 93 12.54 -7.59 -1.78
N ASN A 94 12.90 -8.38 -0.77
CA ASN A 94 14.28 -8.41 -0.27
C ASN A 94 14.59 -9.77 0.40
N PRO A 95 15.40 -10.64 -0.23
CA PRO A 95 15.70 -11.96 0.32
C PRO A 95 16.55 -11.91 1.60
N SER A 96 17.21 -10.78 1.89
CA SER A 96 18.09 -10.60 3.04
C SER A 96 17.37 -10.16 4.32
N LEU A 97 16.12 -9.71 4.25
CA LEU A 97 15.34 -9.28 5.42
C LEU A 97 14.56 -10.43 6.05
N SER A 98 13.97 -10.23 7.23
CA SER A 98 12.98 -11.18 7.79
C SER A 98 11.65 -11.06 7.05
N GLU A 99 11.19 -9.84 6.81
CA GLU A 99 10.11 -9.52 5.88
C GLU A 99 10.66 -9.63 4.46
N LYS A 100 10.49 -10.80 3.84
CA LYS A 100 11.01 -11.12 2.51
C LYS A 100 10.26 -10.39 1.40
N GLY A 101 8.98 -10.07 1.65
CA GLY A 101 8.15 -9.31 0.73
C GLY A 101 7.08 -8.48 1.43
N PHE A 102 6.72 -7.35 0.82
CA PHE A 102 5.60 -6.49 1.22
C PHE A 102 4.72 -6.26 -0.01
N ILE A 103 3.55 -6.87 -0.04
CA ILE A 103 2.59 -6.77 -1.15
C ILE A 103 1.56 -5.70 -0.80
N ALA A 104 1.44 -4.65 -1.60
CA ALA A 104 0.41 -3.63 -1.45
C ALA A 104 -0.62 -3.76 -2.57
N VAL A 105 -1.90 -3.81 -2.21
CA VAL A 105 -3.02 -3.94 -3.14
C VAL A 105 -3.95 -2.74 -2.97
N PHE A 106 -4.38 -2.17 -4.09
CA PHE A 106 -5.20 -0.96 -4.14
C PHE A 106 -6.44 -1.24 -4.97
N ASN A 107 -7.61 -0.84 -4.50
CA ASN A 107 -8.82 -0.79 -5.33
C ASN A 107 -9.20 0.67 -5.61
N PRO A 108 -8.80 1.25 -6.75
CA PRO A 108 -9.13 2.63 -7.10
C PRO A 108 -10.59 2.81 -7.55
N LEU A 109 -11.33 1.70 -7.76
CA LEU A 109 -12.67 1.74 -8.31
C LEU A 109 -13.72 2.17 -7.29
N SER A 110 -14.88 2.59 -7.80
CA SER A 110 -16.09 2.86 -7.01
C SER A 110 -16.91 1.60 -6.70
N SER A 111 -16.42 0.41 -7.05
CA SER A 111 -17.10 -0.87 -6.86
C SER A 111 -16.21 -1.88 -6.14
N THR A 112 -16.82 -2.80 -5.41
CA THR A 112 -16.11 -3.94 -4.81
C THR A 112 -15.50 -4.81 -5.91
N VAL A 113 -14.28 -5.28 -5.71
CA VAL A 113 -13.61 -6.24 -6.61
C VAL A 113 -13.26 -7.50 -5.84
N ASN A 114 -13.62 -8.65 -6.40
CA ASN A 114 -13.20 -9.97 -5.94
C ASN A 114 -12.35 -10.60 -7.03
N THR A 115 -11.11 -10.93 -6.72
CA THR A 115 -10.19 -11.52 -7.71
C THR A 115 -9.08 -12.30 -7.01
N THR A 116 -8.43 -13.16 -7.78
CA THR A 116 -7.20 -13.83 -7.39
C THR A 116 -6.04 -13.16 -8.13
N LEU A 117 -5.00 -12.78 -7.40
CA LEU A 117 -3.74 -12.26 -7.95
C LEU A 117 -2.70 -13.38 -7.98
N GLU A 118 -2.01 -13.55 -9.10
CA GLU A 118 -0.82 -14.39 -9.18
C GLU A 118 0.43 -13.53 -8.98
N ILE A 119 1.16 -13.80 -7.90
CA ILE A 119 2.31 -12.99 -7.46
C ILE A 119 3.54 -13.87 -7.48
N SER A 120 4.53 -13.54 -8.32
CA SER A 120 5.81 -14.26 -8.30
C SER A 120 6.65 -13.84 -7.11
N LEU A 121 6.92 -14.77 -6.20
CA LEU A 121 7.78 -14.57 -5.05
C LEU A 121 9.26 -14.90 -5.35
N TYR A 122 9.63 -15.11 -6.62
CA TYR A 122 10.98 -15.51 -7.02
C TYR A 122 12.08 -14.61 -6.43
N TYR A 123 11.89 -13.29 -6.47
CA TYR A 123 12.87 -12.32 -5.96
C TYR A 123 12.92 -12.21 -4.43
N THR A 124 11.96 -12.83 -3.72
CA THR A 124 11.98 -12.88 -2.25
C THR A 124 12.89 -14.00 -1.72
N GLY A 125 13.39 -14.88 -2.61
CA GLY A 125 14.18 -16.06 -2.24
C GLY A 125 13.36 -17.24 -1.68
N LEU A 126 12.04 -17.09 -1.58
CA LEU A 126 11.12 -18.14 -1.12
C LEU A 126 10.85 -19.15 -2.24
N SER A 127 10.66 -20.41 -1.86
CA SER A 127 10.51 -21.54 -2.78
C SER A 127 9.23 -22.33 -2.58
N ASP A 128 9.19 -23.28 -1.65
CA ASP A 128 8.06 -24.21 -1.52
C ASP A 128 6.96 -23.68 -0.60
N LYS A 129 7.37 -22.95 0.45
CA LYS A 129 6.49 -22.43 1.48
C LYS A 129 6.85 -20.99 1.81
N ALA A 130 5.81 -20.23 2.14
CA ALA A 130 5.92 -18.91 2.72
C ALA A 130 4.89 -18.77 3.84
N TYR A 131 5.02 -17.72 4.62
CA TYR A 131 4.01 -17.31 5.57
C TYR A 131 3.49 -15.94 5.17
N LEU A 132 2.17 -15.81 5.13
CA LEU A 132 1.50 -14.57 4.76
C LEU A 132 0.81 -13.97 5.98
N SER A 133 1.07 -12.71 6.27
CA SER A 133 0.31 -11.93 7.25
C SER A 133 -0.49 -10.85 6.53
N HIS A 134 -1.77 -10.74 6.84
CA HIS A 134 -2.64 -9.67 6.35
C HIS A 134 -2.66 -8.54 7.37
N GLU A 135 -2.17 -7.35 6.98
CA GLU A 135 -2.14 -6.14 7.82
C GLU A 135 -1.65 -6.37 9.27
N ASP A 136 -0.47 -6.99 9.43
CA ASP A 136 0.13 -7.33 10.73
C ASP A 136 -0.65 -8.36 11.56
N GLY A 137 -1.64 -9.02 10.96
CA GLY A 137 -2.34 -10.13 11.55
C GLY A 137 -1.45 -11.38 11.72
N PRO A 138 -2.04 -12.48 12.20
CA PRO A 138 -1.34 -13.75 12.32
C PRO A 138 -0.82 -14.23 10.96
N TYR A 139 0.38 -14.80 10.96
CA TYR A 139 0.93 -15.44 9.79
C TYR A 139 0.25 -16.77 9.50
N VAL A 140 -0.18 -16.95 8.25
CA VAL A 140 -0.81 -18.17 7.74
C VAL A 140 0.14 -18.81 6.72
N PRO A 141 0.45 -20.11 6.84
CA PRO A 141 1.29 -20.78 5.86
C PRO A 141 0.60 -20.86 4.50
N VAL A 142 1.35 -20.59 3.44
CA VAL A 142 0.93 -20.71 2.05
C VAL A 142 1.95 -21.54 1.27
N THR A 143 1.45 -22.34 0.32
CA THR A 143 2.29 -23.13 -0.58
C THR A 143 2.43 -22.37 -1.89
N LEU A 144 3.64 -22.36 -2.44
CA LEU A 144 3.90 -21.74 -3.73
C LEU A 144 3.85 -22.80 -4.83
N SER A 145 3.50 -22.37 -6.04
CA SER A 145 3.64 -23.24 -7.21
C SER A 145 5.12 -23.51 -7.51
N HIS A 146 5.41 -24.50 -8.37
CA HIS A 146 6.77 -24.76 -8.87
C HIS A 146 7.41 -23.56 -9.59
N ALA A 147 6.61 -22.59 -10.04
CA ALA A 147 7.07 -21.34 -10.64
C ALA A 147 7.18 -20.19 -9.61
N TYR A 148 7.21 -20.50 -8.32
CA TYR A 148 7.30 -19.53 -7.22
C TYR A 148 6.09 -18.59 -7.14
N LEU A 149 4.95 -18.98 -7.71
CA LEU A 149 3.74 -18.15 -7.72
C LEU A 149 2.92 -18.38 -6.45
N LEU A 150 2.57 -17.28 -5.80
CA LEU A 150 1.53 -17.18 -4.78
C LEU A 150 0.19 -16.85 -5.45
N SER A 151 -0.84 -17.62 -5.15
CA SER A 151 -2.23 -17.30 -5.49
C SER A 151 -2.87 -16.56 -4.32
N LEU A 152 -3.12 -15.26 -4.47
CA LEU A 152 -3.65 -14.39 -3.42
C LEU A 152 -5.09 -13.97 -3.75
N ASP A 153 -6.05 -14.51 -2.99
CA ASP A 153 -7.44 -14.08 -3.08
C ASP A 153 -7.66 -12.75 -2.35
N VAL A 154 -8.20 -11.77 -3.06
CA VAL A 154 -8.51 -10.44 -2.51
C VAL A 154 -9.97 -10.08 -2.76
N SER A 155 -10.60 -9.55 -1.71
CA SER A 155 -11.94 -8.95 -1.75
C SER A 155 -11.82 -7.52 -1.25
N MET A 156 -11.83 -6.57 -2.18
CA MET A 156 -11.55 -5.17 -1.88
C MET A 156 -12.78 -4.31 -2.04
N GLN A 157 -13.10 -3.54 -1.02
CA GLN A 157 -14.13 -2.49 -1.09
C GLN A 157 -13.67 -1.33 -1.99
N PRO A 158 -14.61 -0.50 -2.47
CA PRO A 158 -14.26 0.69 -3.24
C PRO A 158 -13.27 1.59 -2.50
N ARG A 159 -12.28 2.13 -3.23
CA ARG A 159 -11.31 3.12 -2.70
C ARG A 159 -10.59 2.66 -1.43
N THR A 160 -10.21 1.39 -1.35
CA THR A 160 -9.44 0.85 -0.22
C THR A 160 -8.05 0.40 -0.62
N ILE A 161 -7.18 0.34 0.40
CA ILE A 161 -5.80 -0.12 0.32
C ILE A 161 -5.65 -1.22 1.37
N THR A 162 -4.92 -2.28 1.04
CA THR A 162 -4.53 -3.33 1.98
C THR A 162 -3.10 -3.76 1.70
N TYR A 163 -2.45 -4.42 2.66
CA TYR A 163 -1.14 -5.01 2.43
C TYR A 163 -0.96 -6.39 3.06
N TYR A 164 0.01 -7.13 2.55
CA TYR A 164 0.41 -8.44 3.05
C TYR A 164 1.92 -8.50 3.23
N LEU A 165 2.36 -9.07 4.35
CA LEU A 165 3.76 -9.39 4.61
C LEU A 165 4.03 -10.83 4.22
N VAL A 166 5.23 -11.08 3.69
CA VAL A 166 5.68 -12.40 3.28
C VAL A 166 6.98 -12.74 3.99
N THR A 167 7.05 -13.88 4.66
CA THR A 167 8.23 -14.35 5.42
C THR A 167 8.52 -15.84 5.15
N ASP A 168 9.71 -16.30 5.56
CA ASP A 168 10.11 -17.72 5.57
C ASP A 168 9.73 -18.45 6.87
N SER A 169 9.37 -17.71 7.93
CA SER A 169 8.93 -18.24 9.22
C SER A 169 7.78 -17.43 9.85
N ASN A 170 6.99 -18.09 10.70
CA ASN A 170 5.98 -17.47 11.57
C ASN A 170 6.63 -16.70 12.73
#